data_AF-A0A5J4TPU6-F1
#
_entry.id   AF-A0A5J4TPU6-F1
#
_cell.length_a   1.000
_cell.length_b   1.000
_cell.length_c   1.000
_cell.angle_alpha   90.00
_cell.angle_beta   90.00
_cell.angle_gamma   90.00
#
_symmetry.space_group_name_H-M   'P 1'
#
loop_
_entity.id
_entity.type
_entity.pdbx_description
1 polymer ?
#
loop_
_entity_poly.entity_id
_entity_poly.type
_entity_poly.pdbx_seq_one_letter_code
_entity_poly.pdbx_strand_id
1 'polypeptide(L)'
;NLEIVGVEHREDKLAKKDDQPQFQYEEVLRVQLNIKGSFNVGFERSLYLRDLNITYMGPQTEFLFNTKEGSVLTVKNAIIDVPVTDDEAEAYLGYVRLDKGSKASFTNVRFGAMKIKDPLGDLNTGAAIVGRNVISLALIDTVFTDIVINSDSLAVSAVRVGTSSDTPGLVSISNSIFEQPDKKKNNKENKNSFDKEFKTPAVYVWTELESDGTAGLQKGSLSINNTKFTHCRGGAIRIRDVNANIDASSRFSENLPRFKNFKTFEANIQVEGLSTLQAEEESFVKEGTKDKNSYSWILPSGDSATYFGSIAKNSGARLFTLPVLSSASGKYDAAVGGAIITLNGKRLYPTGDLKAEIYEEGKETDAVALGMGQQYINEDYTHKESRLYIIFPLAVEEDKTKAWRVRLIYGLEKKTDFVKLKIK
;
A
#
# COMPACT_ATOMS: atom_id res chain seq x y z
N ASN A 1 18.46 -26.88 -16.50
CA ASN A 1 17.82 -25.87 -17.35
C ASN A 1 16.76 -26.58 -18.14
N LEU A 2 15.50 -26.16 -17.99
CA LEU A 2 14.35 -26.75 -18.68
C LEU A 2 13.65 -25.65 -19.48
N GLU A 3 13.31 -25.94 -20.73
CA GLU A 3 12.47 -25.09 -21.57
C GLU A 3 11.20 -25.86 -21.95
N ILE A 4 10.03 -25.22 -21.81
CA ILE A 4 8.74 -25.73 -22.28
C ILE A 4 8.13 -24.67 -23.20
N VAL A 5 7.77 -25.10 -24.41
CA VAL A 5 7.28 -24.24 -25.49
C VAL A 5 5.95 -24.79 -25.99
N GLY A 6 4.93 -23.94 -25.99
CA GLY A 6 3.74 -24.22 -26.78
C GLY A 6 4.04 -23.98 -28.26
N VAL A 7 3.88 -25.01 -29.09
CA VAL A 7 4.02 -24.86 -30.54
C VAL A 7 2.63 -24.57 -31.10
N GLU A 8 2.43 -23.33 -31.56
CA GLU A 8 1.17 -22.88 -32.18
C GLU A 8 0.85 -23.71 -33.43
N HIS A 9 -0.40 -24.15 -33.56
CA HIS A 9 -0.96 -24.55 -34.85
C HIS A 9 -1.88 -23.44 -35.33
N ARG A 10 -1.54 -22.82 -36.46
CA ARG A 10 -2.36 -21.77 -37.08
C ARG A 10 -3.29 -22.41 -38.09
N GLU A 11 -4.60 -22.34 -37.82
CA GLU A 11 -5.62 -22.73 -38.79
C GLU A 11 -6.23 -21.49 -39.44
N ASP A 12 -6.03 -21.34 -40.74
CA ASP A 12 -6.75 -20.34 -41.53
C ASP A 12 -8.21 -20.76 -41.68
N LYS A 13 -9.10 -20.20 -40.85
CA LYS A 13 -10.53 -20.44 -40.98
C LYS A 13 -11.13 -19.52 -42.04
N LEU A 14 -11.39 -20.10 -43.22
CA LEU A 14 -12.27 -19.48 -44.22
C LEU A 14 -13.73 -19.61 -43.76
N ALA A 15 -14.43 -18.48 -43.59
CA ALA A 15 -15.87 -18.48 -43.30
C ALA A 15 -16.64 -19.20 -44.43
N LYS A 16 -17.54 -20.13 -44.08
CA LYS A 16 -18.45 -20.79 -45.03
C LYS A 16 -19.70 -19.91 -45.28
N LYS A 17 -19.76 -19.32 -46.50
CA LYS A 17 -20.90 -18.89 -47.36
C LYS A 17 -22.10 -18.13 -46.73
N ASP A 18 -22.69 -17.07 -47.31
CA ASP A 18 -22.63 -16.45 -48.65
C ASP A 18 -22.80 -14.90 -48.52
N ASP A 19 -22.23 -14.14 -49.47
CA ASP A 19 -22.45 -12.71 -49.79
C ASP A 19 -21.82 -11.55 -48.97
N GLN A 20 -20.73 -11.77 -48.21
CA GLN A 20 -19.92 -10.65 -47.67
C GLN A 20 -18.41 -10.88 -47.78
N PRO A 21 -17.57 -9.81 -47.84
CA PRO A 21 -16.12 -9.93 -48.02
C PRO A 21 -15.51 -10.92 -47.02
N GLN A 22 -14.73 -11.87 -47.55
CA GLN A 22 -14.03 -12.87 -46.76
C GLN A 22 -12.94 -12.18 -45.93
N PHE A 23 -13.20 -11.98 -44.65
CA PHE A 23 -12.15 -11.67 -43.69
C PHE A 23 -11.52 -12.98 -43.22
N GLN A 24 -10.22 -13.15 -43.44
CA GLN A 24 -9.44 -14.12 -42.67
C GLN A 24 -9.38 -13.61 -41.23
N TYR A 25 -9.92 -14.36 -40.30
CA TYR A 25 -9.67 -14.12 -38.89
C TYR A 25 -8.75 -15.22 -38.38
N GLU A 26 -7.57 -14.82 -37.89
CA GLU A 26 -6.63 -15.73 -37.23
C GLU A 26 -7.13 -16.03 -35.81
N GLU A 27 -7.49 -17.28 -35.54
CA GLU A 27 -7.74 -17.74 -34.17
C GLU A 27 -6.43 -18.29 -33.60
N VAL A 28 -5.75 -17.51 -32.75
CA VAL A 28 -4.49 -17.94 -32.11
C VAL A 28 -4.80 -18.81 -30.89
N LEU A 29 -4.72 -20.12 -31.06
CA LEU A 29 -4.85 -21.09 -29.98
C LEU A 29 -3.47 -21.41 -29.40
N ARG A 30 -3.14 -20.81 -28.24
CA ARG A 30 -1.96 -21.20 -27.45
C ARG A 30 -2.15 -22.61 -26.88
N VAL A 31 -1.04 -23.34 -26.69
CA VAL A 31 -1.08 -24.70 -26.12
C VAL A 31 -1.57 -24.65 -24.68
N GLN A 32 -2.63 -25.40 -24.38
CA GLN A 32 -3.19 -25.53 -23.04
C GLN A 32 -2.39 -26.53 -22.20
N LEU A 33 -1.94 -26.10 -21.02
CA LEU A 33 -1.24 -26.89 -20.04
C LEU A 33 -2.01 -26.89 -18.71
N ASN A 34 -2.64 -28.02 -18.40
CA ASN A 34 -3.35 -28.22 -17.14
C ASN A 34 -2.44 -28.92 -16.13
N ILE A 35 -2.23 -28.29 -14.97
CA ILE A 35 -1.19 -28.74 -14.02
C ILE A 35 -1.81 -28.99 -12.65
N LYS A 36 -1.55 -30.16 -12.05
CA LYS A 36 -2.06 -30.52 -10.71
C LYS A 36 -1.03 -30.35 -9.58
N GLY A 37 0.19 -29.93 -9.90
CA GLY A 37 1.28 -29.77 -8.94
C GLY A 37 2.17 -28.58 -9.28
N SER A 38 3.15 -28.32 -8.43
CA SER A 38 3.99 -27.13 -8.52
C SER A 38 5.24 -27.35 -9.37
N PHE A 39 5.60 -26.38 -10.20
CA PHE A 39 6.91 -26.35 -10.85
C PHE A 39 7.98 -25.92 -9.85
N ASN A 40 8.88 -26.84 -9.52
CA ASN A 40 10.01 -26.56 -8.64
C ASN A 40 11.27 -26.27 -9.47
N VAL A 41 11.70 -25.01 -9.49
CA VAL A 41 12.96 -24.63 -10.14
C VAL A 41 14.09 -24.83 -9.12
N GLY A 42 14.91 -25.87 -9.34
CA GLY A 42 15.96 -26.26 -8.40
C GLY A 42 17.06 -25.21 -8.21
N PHE A 43 17.92 -25.44 -7.20
CA PHE A 43 19.07 -24.58 -6.85
C PHE A 43 19.92 -24.26 -8.09
N GLU A 44 20.14 -22.97 -8.36
CA GLU A 44 20.90 -22.46 -9.51
C GLU A 44 20.47 -23.05 -10.86
N ARG A 45 19.20 -23.45 -10.99
CA ARG A 45 18.63 -23.94 -12.26
C ARG A 45 17.74 -22.88 -12.89
N SER A 46 17.55 -23.01 -14.20
CA SER A 46 16.60 -22.20 -14.95
C SER A 46 15.39 -22.98 -15.45
N LEU A 47 14.24 -22.30 -15.46
CA LEU A 47 13.00 -22.70 -16.13
C LEU A 47 12.57 -21.59 -17.09
N TYR A 48 12.38 -21.95 -18.35
CA TYR A 48 11.88 -21.07 -19.40
C TYR A 48 10.56 -21.59 -19.96
N LEU A 49 9.51 -20.78 -19.90
CA LEU A 49 8.17 -21.11 -20.38
C LEU A 49 7.75 -20.09 -21.44
N ARG A 50 7.25 -20.55 -22.59
CA ARG A 50 6.74 -19.64 -23.61
C ARG A 50 5.56 -20.17 -24.42
N ASP A 51 4.68 -19.25 -24.81
CA ASP A 51 3.57 -19.48 -25.74
C ASP A 51 2.53 -20.49 -25.19
N LEU A 52 2.18 -20.34 -23.91
CA LEU A 52 1.36 -21.29 -23.16
C LEU A 52 0.11 -20.64 -22.54
N ASN A 53 -0.98 -21.42 -22.45
CA ASN A 53 -2.07 -21.17 -21.53
C ASN A 53 -1.97 -22.17 -20.38
N ILE A 54 -1.66 -21.69 -19.18
CA ILE A 54 -1.43 -22.52 -18.01
C ILE A 54 -2.64 -22.40 -17.10
N THR A 55 -3.31 -23.52 -16.83
CA THR A 55 -4.37 -23.60 -15.81
C THR A 55 -3.91 -24.49 -14.67
N TYR A 56 -3.76 -23.91 -13.48
CA TYR A 56 -3.39 -24.64 -12.30
C TYR A 56 -4.62 -25.25 -11.62
N MET A 57 -4.66 -26.57 -11.56
CA MET A 57 -5.70 -27.41 -10.95
C MET A 57 -5.21 -28.12 -9.68
N GLY A 58 -4.09 -27.68 -9.11
CA GLY A 58 -3.54 -28.24 -7.88
C GLY A 58 -4.17 -27.66 -6.61
N PRO A 59 -3.70 -28.09 -5.43
CA PRO A 59 -4.20 -27.61 -4.15
C PRO A 59 -4.03 -26.09 -4.00
N GLN A 60 -5.02 -25.44 -3.39
CA GLN A 60 -4.99 -23.99 -3.16
C GLN A 60 -4.00 -23.59 -2.04
N THR A 61 -3.27 -24.54 -1.46
CA THR A 61 -2.26 -24.30 -0.41
C THR A 61 -0.84 -24.13 -0.95
N GLU A 62 -0.64 -24.15 -2.27
CA GLU A 62 0.70 -24.12 -2.89
C GLU A 62 0.83 -23.00 -3.94
N PHE A 63 2.09 -22.63 -4.23
CA PHE A 63 2.43 -21.78 -5.36
C PHE A 63 2.61 -22.61 -6.63
N LEU A 64 2.10 -22.14 -7.76
CA LEU A 64 2.33 -22.77 -9.07
C LEU A 64 3.83 -22.89 -9.41
N PHE A 65 4.60 -21.83 -9.14
CA PHE A 65 6.05 -21.80 -9.33
C PHE A 65 6.76 -21.61 -8.00
N ASN A 66 7.64 -22.55 -7.65
CA ASN A 66 8.52 -22.46 -6.49
C ASN A 66 9.97 -22.41 -6.98
N THR A 67 10.61 -21.25 -6.87
CA THR A 67 11.98 -21.07 -7.32
C THR A 67 12.92 -21.15 -6.11
N LYS A 68 13.92 -22.04 -6.16
CA LYS A 68 14.93 -22.23 -5.11
C LYS A 68 16.06 -21.21 -5.22
N GLU A 69 16.99 -21.25 -4.28
CA GLU A 69 18.08 -20.28 -4.23
C GLU A 69 18.88 -20.22 -5.54
N GLY A 70 19.18 -19.00 -5.98
CA GLY A 70 19.96 -18.71 -7.20
C GLY A 70 19.28 -19.08 -8.52
N SER A 71 18.00 -19.48 -8.50
CA SER A 71 17.29 -19.96 -9.69
C SER A 71 16.84 -18.83 -10.63
N VAL A 72 16.55 -19.20 -11.88
CA VAL A 72 16.08 -18.27 -12.91
C VAL A 72 14.75 -18.75 -13.47
N LEU A 73 13.70 -17.93 -13.33
CA LEU A 73 12.40 -18.17 -13.95
C LEU A 73 12.19 -17.16 -15.08
N THR A 74 11.77 -17.62 -16.25
CA THR A 74 11.38 -16.75 -17.34
C THR A 74 10.12 -17.27 -18.00
N VAL A 75 9.12 -16.40 -18.10
CA VAL A 75 7.82 -16.71 -18.69
C VAL A 75 7.50 -15.68 -19.76
N LYS A 76 7.18 -16.12 -20.98
CA LYS A 76 6.83 -15.23 -22.10
C LYS A 76 5.54 -15.64 -22.77
N ASN A 77 4.75 -14.67 -23.23
CA ASN A 77 3.54 -14.90 -24.01
C ASN A 77 2.62 -15.95 -23.36
N ALA A 78 2.31 -15.76 -22.08
CA ALA A 78 1.56 -16.74 -21.30
C ALA A 78 0.27 -16.18 -20.72
N ILE A 79 -0.74 -17.03 -20.56
CA ILE A 79 -1.88 -16.78 -19.68
C ILE A 79 -1.78 -17.78 -18.54
N ILE A 80 -1.94 -17.31 -17.31
CA ILE A 80 -1.82 -18.15 -16.11
C ILE A 80 -3.09 -17.96 -15.28
N ASP A 81 -3.92 -19.00 -15.25
CA ASP A 81 -5.22 -18.98 -14.59
C ASP A 81 -5.29 -20.00 -13.46
N VAL A 82 -6.07 -19.66 -12.44
CA VAL A 82 -6.56 -20.60 -11.42
C VAL A 82 -8.08 -20.67 -11.53
N PRO A 83 -8.69 -21.86 -11.43
CA PRO A 83 -10.14 -21.98 -11.31
C PRO A 83 -10.63 -21.23 -10.06
N VAL A 84 -11.64 -20.38 -10.25
CA VAL A 84 -12.28 -19.66 -9.13
C VAL A 84 -13.12 -20.65 -8.31
N THR A 85 -12.85 -20.74 -7.02
CA THR A 85 -13.68 -21.46 -6.05
C THR A 85 -14.48 -20.47 -5.20
N ASP A 86 -15.71 -20.85 -4.86
CA ASP A 86 -16.60 -20.04 -4.02
C ASP A 86 -16.27 -20.15 -2.52
N ASP A 87 -15.45 -21.13 -2.11
CA ASP A 87 -15.10 -21.35 -0.71
C ASP A 87 -14.00 -20.37 -0.23
N GLU A 88 -14.32 -19.58 0.80
CA GLU A 88 -13.37 -18.68 1.44
C GLU A 88 -12.34 -19.44 2.31
N ALA A 89 -12.59 -20.69 2.69
CA ALA A 89 -11.65 -21.48 3.49
C ALA A 89 -10.40 -21.94 2.70
N GLU A 90 -10.47 -21.90 1.35
CA GLU A 90 -9.46 -22.48 0.46
C GLU A 90 -8.61 -21.43 -0.29
N ALA A 91 -8.34 -20.25 0.28
CA ALA A 91 -7.59 -19.21 -0.45
C ALA A 91 -6.13 -19.61 -0.83
N TYR A 92 -5.67 -19.13 -2.00
CA TYR A 92 -4.34 -19.41 -2.57
C TYR A 92 -3.18 -18.73 -1.83
N LEU A 93 -1.96 -19.29 -1.92
CA LEU A 93 -0.74 -18.58 -1.47
C LEU A 93 -0.25 -17.54 -2.49
N GLY A 94 -0.39 -17.83 -3.79
CA GLY A 94 0.05 -17.00 -4.92
C GLY A 94 0.41 -17.85 -6.15
N TYR A 95 0.84 -17.22 -7.24
CA TYR A 95 1.35 -17.93 -8.42
C TYR A 95 2.83 -18.28 -8.30
N VAL A 96 3.65 -17.36 -7.79
CA VAL A 96 5.11 -17.47 -7.84
C VAL A 96 5.70 -17.18 -6.48
N ARG A 97 6.57 -18.08 -6.01
CA ARG A 97 7.45 -17.86 -4.88
C ARG A 97 8.90 -17.82 -5.35
N LEU A 98 9.60 -16.75 -5.00
CA LEU A 98 11.01 -16.52 -5.29
C LEU A 98 11.87 -16.62 -4.01
N ASP A 99 12.73 -17.64 -3.90
CA ASP A 99 13.70 -17.73 -2.80
C ASP A 99 14.96 -16.87 -3.08
N LYS A 100 15.87 -16.83 -2.10
CA LYS A 100 17.11 -16.03 -2.09
C LYS A 100 17.88 -16.12 -3.41
N GLY A 101 18.39 -15.00 -3.91
CA GLY A 101 19.24 -14.98 -5.10
C GLY A 101 18.51 -15.22 -6.42
N SER A 102 17.19 -15.43 -6.40
CA SER A 102 16.44 -15.73 -7.62
C SER A 102 16.36 -14.53 -8.56
N LYS A 103 16.23 -14.83 -9.85
CA LYS A 103 15.91 -13.87 -10.91
C LYS A 103 14.64 -14.32 -11.64
N ALA A 104 13.70 -13.42 -11.83
CA ALA A 104 12.47 -13.73 -12.55
C ALA A 104 12.14 -12.68 -13.61
N SER A 105 11.64 -13.12 -14.76
CA SER A 105 11.11 -12.22 -15.79
C SER A 105 9.81 -12.74 -16.40
N PHE A 106 8.86 -11.83 -16.58
CA PHE A 106 7.55 -12.09 -17.17
C PHE A 106 7.33 -11.09 -18.29
N THR A 107 7.16 -11.56 -19.52
CA THR A 107 6.95 -10.71 -20.71
C THR A 107 5.67 -11.10 -21.42
N ASN A 108 4.74 -10.17 -21.62
CA ASN A 108 3.44 -10.45 -22.25
C ASN A 108 2.70 -11.59 -21.52
N VAL A 109 2.57 -11.44 -20.20
CA VAL A 109 1.95 -12.44 -19.31
C VAL A 109 0.69 -11.86 -18.66
N ARG A 110 -0.42 -12.59 -18.75
CA ARG A 110 -1.66 -12.28 -18.03
C ARG A 110 -1.83 -13.25 -16.87
N PHE A 111 -1.91 -12.70 -15.67
CA PHE A 111 -2.31 -13.44 -14.47
C PHE A 111 -3.83 -13.29 -14.30
N GLY A 112 -4.52 -14.42 -14.28
CA GLY A 112 -5.96 -14.50 -14.07
C GLY A 112 -6.38 -14.10 -12.67
N ALA A 113 -7.70 -14.03 -12.46
CA ALA A 113 -8.27 -13.75 -11.15
C ALA A 113 -7.83 -14.81 -10.12
N MET A 114 -7.53 -14.37 -8.90
CA MET A 114 -7.09 -15.25 -7.82
C MET A 114 -7.56 -14.69 -6.47
N LYS A 115 -8.06 -15.57 -5.60
CA LYS A 115 -8.26 -15.26 -4.17
C LYS A 115 -7.03 -15.72 -3.38
N ILE A 116 -6.36 -14.80 -2.69
CA ILE A 116 -5.13 -15.06 -1.93
C ILE A 116 -5.40 -15.00 -0.43
N LYS A 117 -4.77 -15.84 0.37
CA LYS A 117 -4.88 -15.79 1.84
C LYS A 117 -4.34 -14.47 2.40
N ASP A 118 -5.01 -13.91 3.42
CA ASP A 118 -4.48 -12.75 4.16
C ASP A 118 -3.10 -13.08 4.73
N PRO A 119 -2.07 -12.26 4.46
CA PRO A 119 -0.74 -12.51 4.96
C PRO A 119 -0.64 -12.46 6.50
N LEU A 120 -1.56 -11.81 7.22
CA LEU A 120 -1.47 -11.58 8.68
C LEU A 120 -0.11 -11.00 9.13
N GLY A 121 0.55 -10.24 8.24
CA GLY A 121 1.89 -9.70 8.45
C GLY A 121 3.04 -10.57 7.93
N ASP A 122 2.79 -11.82 7.49
CA ASP A 122 3.77 -12.66 6.81
C ASP A 122 4.14 -12.08 5.44
N LEU A 123 5.44 -11.85 5.22
CA LEU A 123 5.99 -11.32 3.97
C LEU A 123 6.10 -12.37 2.87
N ASN A 124 5.98 -13.67 3.20
CA ASN A 124 6.13 -14.77 2.26
C ASN A 124 4.80 -15.15 1.56
N THR A 125 3.72 -14.43 1.84
CA THR A 125 2.38 -14.72 1.31
C THR A 125 1.63 -13.42 1.01
N GLY A 126 0.42 -13.55 0.49
CA GLY A 126 -0.47 -12.41 0.31
C GLY A 126 -0.23 -11.63 -0.99
N ALA A 127 0.42 -12.21 -2.01
CA ALA A 127 0.53 -11.60 -3.33
C ALA A 127 0.67 -12.66 -4.44
N ALA A 128 0.34 -12.31 -5.70
CA ALA A 128 0.52 -13.20 -6.84
C ALA A 128 1.99 -13.64 -7.03
N ILE A 129 2.93 -12.73 -6.81
CA ILE A 129 4.37 -12.98 -6.82
C ILE A 129 4.93 -12.54 -5.47
N VAL A 130 5.51 -13.48 -4.74
CA VAL A 130 6.18 -13.23 -3.45
C VAL A 130 7.66 -13.59 -3.53
N GLY A 131 8.51 -12.89 -2.80
CA GLY A 131 9.92 -13.25 -2.72
C GLY A 131 10.70 -12.50 -1.67
N ARG A 132 11.81 -13.11 -1.24
CA ARG A 132 12.75 -12.52 -0.28
C ARG A 132 14.18 -12.68 -0.78
N ASN A 133 15.01 -11.67 -0.54
CA ASN A 133 16.39 -11.62 -1.03
C ASN A 133 16.50 -11.85 -2.56
N VAL A 134 15.56 -11.30 -3.33
CA VAL A 134 15.51 -11.43 -4.79
C VAL A 134 16.56 -10.50 -5.43
N ILE A 135 17.27 -11.00 -6.43
CA ILE A 135 18.26 -10.19 -7.18
C ILE A 135 17.57 -9.38 -8.28
N SER A 136 16.62 -9.99 -8.99
CA SER A 136 15.95 -9.32 -10.10
C SER A 136 14.53 -9.79 -10.30
N LEU A 137 13.59 -8.86 -10.49
CA LEU A 137 12.25 -9.12 -11.02
C LEU A 137 11.96 -8.14 -12.17
N ALA A 138 11.60 -8.67 -13.34
CA ALA A 138 11.18 -7.88 -14.49
C ALA A 138 9.75 -8.24 -14.92
N LEU A 139 8.89 -7.23 -14.99
CA LEU A 139 7.51 -7.34 -15.46
C LEU A 139 7.35 -6.42 -16.68
N ILE A 140 7.14 -7.01 -17.85
CA ILE A 140 7.04 -6.31 -19.13
C ILE A 140 5.74 -6.73 -19.81
N ASP A 141 4.88 -5.78 -20.16
CA ASP A 141 3.58 -6.05 -20.79
C ASP A 141 2.75 -7.06 -19.97
N THR A 142 2.79 -6.94 -18.63
CA THR A 142 2.09 -7.88 -17.73
C THR A 142 0.75 -7.32 -17.28
N VAL A 143 -0.25 -8.20 -17.15
CA VAL A 143 -1.57 -7.82 -16.65
C VAL A 143 -1.90 -8.63 -15.40
N PHE A 144 -2.23 -7.93 -14.32
CA PHE A 144 -2.78 -8.49 -13.09
C PHE A 144 -4.21 -7.98 -12.94
N THR A 145 -5.19 -8.87 -13.08
CA THR A 145 -6.61 -8.52 -12.98
C THR A 145 -7.29 -9.33 -11.89
N ASP A 146 -7.95 -8.67 -10.94
CA ASP A 146 -8.77 -9.31 -9.90
C ASP A 146 -8.00 -10.30 -9.00
N ILE A 147 -6.77 -9.92 -8.63
CA ILE A 147 -5.97 -10.62 -7.61
C ILE A 147 -6.37 -10.10 -6.23
N VAL A 148 -7.28 -10.79 -5.55
CA VAL A 148 -7.92 -10.29 -4.32
C VAL A 148 -7.40 -11.04 -3.10
N ILE A 149 -7.04 -10.32 -2.05
CA ILE A 149 -6.79 -10.95 -0.74
C ILE A 149 -8.13 -11.26 -0.08
N ASN A 150 -8.28 -12.51 0.35
CA ASN A 150 -9.39 -13.05 1.11
C ASN A 150 -9.34 -12.59 2.57
N SER A 151 -9.42 -11.27 2.73
CA SER A 151 -9.85 -10.60 3.93
C SER A 151 -10.75 -9.44 3.53
N ASP A 152 -11.28 -8.70 4.50
CA ASP A 152 -12.25 -7.62 4.27
C ASP A 152 -11.76 -6.53 3.26
N SER A 153 -10.54 -6.57 2.73
CA SER A 153 -10.05 -5.63 1.69
C SER A 153 -9.96 -6.28 0.31
N LEU A 154 -10.86 -5.88 -0.59
CA LEU A 154 -10.87 -6.15 -2.03
C LEU A 154 -9.66 -5.53 -2.78
N ALA A 155 -8.42 -5.75 -2.32
CA ALA A 155 -7.24 -5.09 -2.85
C ALA A 155 -6.51 -5.96 -3.88
N VAL A 156 -6.06 -5.34 -4.98
CA VAL A 156 -5.03 -5.92 -5.86
C VAL A 156 -3.76 -6.10 -5.03
N SER A 157 -3.27 -7.33 -4.89
CA SER A 157 -1.95 -7.61 -4.32
C SER A 157 -1.16 -8.49 -5.26
N ALA A 158 -0.39 -7.86 -6.15
CA ALA A 158 0.26 -8.53 -7.25
C ALA A 158 1.71 -8.89 -6.94
N VAL A 159 2.48 -7.96 -6.38
CA VAL A 159 3.92 -8.14 -6.19
C VAL A 159 4.29 -7.81 -4.75
N ARG A 160 4.98 -8.72 -4.08
CA ARG A 160 5.55 -8.50 -2.74
C ARG A 160 6.96 -9.09 -2.67
N VAL A 161 7.98 -8.25 -2.91
CA VAL A 161 9.36 -8.72 -3.06
C VAL A 161 10.35 -7.92 -2.21
N GLY A 162 11.11 -8.66 -1.40
CA GLY A 162 12.31 -8.16 -0.73
C GLY A 162 13.54 -8.32 -1.61
N THR A 163 14.22 -7.24 -1.92
CA THR A 163 15.51 -7.24 -2.63
C THR A 163 16.66 -7.55 -1.68
N SER A 164 17.69 -8.23 -2.18
CA SER A 164 18.90 -8.53 -1.40
C SER A 164 19.61 -7.25 -0.94
N SER A 165 20.11 -7.27 0.30
CA SER A 165 21.03 -6.28 0.87
C SER A 165 22.47 -6.44 0.34
N ASP A 166 22.89 -7.69 0.10
CA ASP A 166 24.26 -8.04 -0.30
C ASP A 166 24.57 -7.66 -1.75
N THR A 167 23.55 -7.72 -2.61
CA THR A 167 23.62 -7.29 -4.00
C THR A 167 22.35 -6.51 -4.29
N PRO A 168 22.42 -5.17 -4.48
CA PRO A 168 21.23 -4.33 -4.60
C PRO A 168 20.33 -4.85 -5.72
N GLY A 169 19.20 -5.40 -5.31
CA GLY A 169 18.27 -6.04 -6.22
C GLY A 169 17.54 -5.02 -7.09
N LEU A 170 17.10 -5.46 -8.27
CA LEU A 170 16.38 -4.63 -9.24
C LEU A 170 14.98 -5.17 -9.49
N VAL A 171 13.97 -4.34 -9.24
CA VAL A 171 12.59 -4.59 -9.66
C VAL A 171 12.25 -3.59 -10.77
N SER A 172 11.82 -4.10 -11.93
CA SER A 172 11.42 -3.29 -13.07
C SER A 172 10.02 -3.68 -13.54
N ILE A 173 9.18 -2.68 -13.76
CA ILE A 173 7.79 -2.83 -14.21
C ILE A 173 7.59 -1.87 -15.37
N SER A 174 7.17 -2.40 -16.52
CA SER A 174 7.00 -1.61 -17.74
C SER A 174 5.81 -2.08 -18.57
N ASN A 175 5.04 -1.13 -19.09
CA ASN A 175 3.87 -1.39 -19.92
C ASN A 175 2.83 -2.32 -19.25
N SER A 176 2.77 -2.31 -17.92
CA SER A 176 1.97 -3.26 -17.16
C SER A 176 0.64 -2.65 -16.69
N ILE A 177 -0.30 -3.52 -16.33
CA ILE A 177 -1.61 -3.13 -15.81
C ILE A 177 -1.86 -3.87 -14.50
N PHE A 178 -2.23 -3.11 -13.47
CA PHE A 178 -2.72 -3.58 -12.19
C PHE A 178 -4.14 -3.08 -12.03
N GLU A 179 -5.11 -3.99 -12.12
CA GLU A 179 -6.52 -3.61 -12.20
C GLU A 179 -7.39 -4.50 -11.33
N GLN A 180 -8.36 -3.88 -10.66
CA GLN A 180 -9.53 -4.57 -10.17
C GLN A 180 -10.75 -4.21 -11.04
N PRO A 181 -11.55 -5.17 -11.51
CA PRO A 181 -12.79 -4.87 -12.19
C PRO A 181 -13.76 -4.12 -11.26
N ASP A 182 -14.38 -3.04 -11.76
CA ASP A 182 -15.38 -2.25 -11.03
C ASP A 182 -16.74 -2.97 -10.94
N LYS A 183 -16.74 -4.15 -10.35
CA LYS A 183 -17.93 -4.97 -10.15
C LYS A 183 -18.16 -5.15 -8.65
N LYS A 184 -18.92 -4.20 -8.08
CA LYS A 184 -19.70 -4.26 -6.81
C LYS A 184 -19.19 -3.34 -5.68
N LYS A 185 -20.11 -2.46 -5.30
CA LYS A 185 -20.15 -1.45 -4.21
C LYS A 185 -19.77 -1.89 -2.79
N ASN A 186 -19.28 -3.10 -2.55
CA ASN A 186 -19.05 -3.60 -1.19
C ASN A 186 -17.55 -3.59 -0.85
N ASN A 187 -16.95 -2.40 -0.87
CA ASN A 187 -15.71 -2.18 -0.13
C ASN A 187 -16.05 -2.36 1.36
N LYS A 188 -15.77 -3.54 1.91
CA LYS A 188 -15.73 -3.67 3.37
C LYS A 188 -14.56 -2.81 3.85
N GLU A 189 -14.86 -1.80 4.68
CA GLU A 189 -13.83 -0.95 5.26
C GLU A 189 -12.88 -1.84 6.08
N ASN A 190 -11.57 -1.59 5.99
CA ASN A 190 -10.60 -2.24 6.85
C ASN A 190 -11.03 -2.03 8.31
N LYS A 191 -11.32 -3.11 9.05
CA LYS A 191 -11.86 -3.02 10.41
C LYS A 191 -10.83 -2.53 11.43
N ASN A 192 -9.53 -2.50 11.09
CA ASN A 192 -8.49 -2.04 12.00
C ASN A 192 -8.29 -0.52 11.91
N SER A 193 -8.62 0.15 13.00
CA SER A 193 -8.76 1.60 13.08
C SER A 193 -7.43 2.38 13.11
N PHE A 194 -6.27 1.72 13.20
CA PHE A 194 -5.00 2.36 13.55
C PHE A 194 -3.80 1.99 12.68
N ASP A 195 -3.97 1.13 11.67
CA ASP A 195 -2.87 0.77 10.78
C ASP A 195 -2.65 1.91 9.76
N LYS A 196 -1.58 2.71 9.97
CA LYS A 196 -1.14 3.78 9.06
C LYS A 196 -0.29 3.22 7.92
N GLU A 197 -0.70 2.07 7.39
CA GLU A 197 0.08 1.32 6.41
C GLU A 197 -0.83 0.66 5.38
N PHE A 198 -0.38 0.66 4.12
CA PHE A 198 -0.89 -0.22 3.09
C PHE A 198 -0.52 -1.65 3.45
N LYS A 199 -1.49 -2.38 3.98
CA LYS A 199 -1.33 -3.83 4.27
C LYS A 199 -1.21 -4.64 2.99
N THR A 200 -1.94 -4.21 1.95
CA THR A 200 -2.21 -4.99 0.75
C THR A 200 -2.08 -4.15 -0.52
N PRO A 201 -0.94 -3.44 -0.72
CA PRO A 201 -0.74 -2.66 -1.93
C PRO A 201 -0.60 -3.58 -3.15
N ALA A 202 -0.87 -3.06 -4.35
CA ALA A 202 -0.65 -3.82 -5.60
C ALA A 202 0.82 -4.21 -5.77
N VAL A 203 1.74 -3.31 -5.41
CA VAL A 203 3.18 -3.55 -5.44
C VAL A 203 3.81 -3.15 -4.10
N TYR A 204 4.48 -4.08 -3.44
CA TYR A 204 5.34 -3.83 -2.29
C TYR A 204 6.76 -4.31 -2.58
N VAL A 205 7.72 -3.38 -2.53
CA VAL A 205 9.15 -3.69 -2.66
C VAL A 205 9.91 -3.16 -1.44
N TRP A 206 10.78 -3.97 -0.85
CA TRP A 206 11.65 -3.52 0.24
C TRP A 206 13.07 -4.03 0.06
N THR A 207 14.06 -3.39 0.68
CA THR A 207 15.39 -3.98 0.86
C THR A 207 15.39 -4.80 2.14
N GLU A 208 15.86 -6.05 2.07
CA GLU A 208 16.03 -6.89 3.25
C GLU A 208 17.04 -6.27 4.22
N LEU A 209 16.82 -6.46 5.52
CA LEU A 209 17.76 -5.98 6.54
C LEU A 209 19.01 -6.87 6.53
N GLU A 210 20.15 -6.27 6.85
CA GLU A 210 21.37 -7.02 7.13
C GLU A 210 21.20 -7.91 8.38
N SER A 211 22.13 -8.84 8.60
CA SER A 211 22.05 -9.79 9.71
C SER A 211 22.04 -9.13 11.10
N ASP A 212 22.52 -7.89 11.20
CA ASP A 212 22.52 -7.09 12.43
C ASP A 212 21.21 -6.29 12.61
N GLY A 213 20.24 -6.44 11.71
CA GLY A 213 18.95 -5.77 11.73
C GLY A 213 18.98 -4.34 11.18
N THR A 214 20.10 -3.89 10.61
CA THR A 214 20.21 -2.56 10.00
C THR A 214 19.80 -2.57 8.52
N ALA A 215 19.34 -1.42 8.03
CA ALA A 215 19.14 -1.23 6.60
C ALA A 215 20.51 -1.06 5.95
N GLY A 216 20.85 -1.93 4.99
CA GLY A 216 22.15 -1.90 4.33
C GLY A 216 22.41 -0.59 3.58
N LEU A 217 23.68 -0.25 3.40
CA LEU A 217 24.10 0.97 2.69
C LEU A 217 23.68 0.95 1.21
N GLN A 218 23.57 -0.24 0.62
CA GLN A 218 23.13 -0.44 -0.77
C GLN A 218 21.65 -0.78 -0.80
N LYS A 219 20.85 0.14 -1.32
CA LYS A 219 19.39 -0.02 -1.45
C LYS A 219 19.07 -0.72 -2.76
N GLY A 220 18.08 -1.61 -2.73
CA GLY A 220 17.43 -2.09 -3.94
C GLY A 220 16.80 -0.96 -4.74
N SER A 221 16.47 -1.25 -5.99
CA SER A 221 15.88 -0.28 -6.91
C SER A 221 14.54 -0.76 -7.46
N LEU A 222 13.59 0.16 -7.58
CA LEU A 222 12.29 -0.04 -8.24
C LEU A 222 12.16 0.96 -9.39
N SER A 223 11.95 0.48 -10.61
CA SER A 223 11.66 1.33 -11.78
C SER A 223 10.30 0.98 -12.35
N ILE A 224 9.43 1.98 -12.53
CA ILE A 224 8.09 1.82 -13.08
C ILE A 224 7.92 2.76 -14.28
N ASN A 225 7.52 2.22 -15.43
CA ASN A 225 7.30 2.96 -16.67
C ASN A 225 6.00 2.53 -17.36
N ASN A 226 5.26 3.48 -17.94
CA ASN A 226 4.07 3.24 -18.77
C ASN A 226 3.10 2.23 -18.15
N THR A 227 2.92 2.30 -16.83
CA THR A 227 2.18 1.31 -16.06
C THR A 227 0.91 1.93 -15.49
N LYS A 228 -0.19 1.19 -15.51
CA LYS A 228 -1.50 1.64 -15.00
C LYS A 228 -1.84 0.95 -13.69
N PHE A 229 -2.22 1.74 -12.70
CA PHE A 229 -2.78 1.29 -11.43
C PHE A 229 -4.20 1.82 -11.32
N THR A 230 -5.18 0.93 -11.41
CA THR A 230 -6.59 1.28 -11.41
C THR A 230 -7.36 0.41 -10.42
N HIS A 231 -8.18 1.03 -9.57
CA HIS A 231 -8.92 0.35 -8.51
C HIS A 231 -8.04 -0.44 -7.52
N CYS A 232 -6.78 -0.03 -7.30
CA CYS A 232 -5.89 -0.59 -6.29
C CYS A 232 -6.25 -0.10 -4.88
N ARG A 233 -7.37 -0.62 -4.34
CA ARG A 233 -8.01 -0.14 -3.08
C ARG A 233 -7.23 -0.42 -1.79
N GLY A 234 -6.21 -1.27 -1.82
CA GLY A 234 -5.25 -1.47 -0.72
C GLY A 234 -4.05 -0.53 -0.76
N GLY A 235 -3.98 0.35 -1.77
CA GLY A 235 -2.81 1.15 -2.14
C GLY A 235 -2.22 0.65 -3.45
N ALA A 236 -1.62 1.53 -4.25
CA ALA A 236 -0.96 1.11 -5.49
C ALA A 236 0.45 0.60 -5.20
N ILE A 237 1.25 1.39 -4.48
CA ILE A 237 2.67 1.10 -4.25
C ILE A 237 3.01 1.31 -2.78
N ARG A 238 3.80 0.40 -2.21
CA ARG A 238 4.52 0.57 -0.95
C ARG A 238 6.01 0.31 -1.19
N ILE A 239 6.88 1.13 -0.62
CA ILE A 239 8.33 0.92 -0.67
C ILE A 239 8.98 1.10 0.70
N ARG A 240 10.02 0.33 0.99
CA ARG A 240 10.82 0.46 2.23
C ARG A 240 12.31 0.24 1.95
N ASP A 241 13.13 1.23 2.31
CA ASP A 241 14.58 1.25 2.09
C ASP A 241 14.99 0.99 0.63
N VAL A 242 14.24 1.54 -0.34
CA VAL A 242 14.43 1.32 -1.80
C VAL A 242 14.58 2.66 -2.52
N ASN A 243 15.37 2.67 -3.60
CA ASN A 243 15.40 3.77 -4.57
C ASN A 243 14.34 3.53 -5.65
N ALA A 244 13.23 4.25 -5.61
CA ALA A 244 12.12 4.12 -6.52
C ALA A 244 12.08 5.27 -7.54
N ASN A 245 11.93 4.94 -8.82
CA ASN A 245 11.69 5.88 -9.90
C ASN A 245 10.39 5.50 -10.63
N ILE A 246 9.44 6.42 -10.70
CA ILE A 246 8.17 6.25 -11.40
C ILE A 246 8.10 7.28 -12.52
N ASP A 247 8.17 6.79 -13.75
CA ASP A 247 8.15 7.62 -14.94
C ASP A 247 6.79 8.32 -15.14
N ALA A 248 6.84 9.52 -15.73
CA ALA A 248 5.71 10.40 -16.04
C ALA A 248 4.65 9.76 -16.97
N SER A 249 4.98 8.67 -17.65
CA SER A 249 4.05 7.89 -18.49
C SER A 249 3.12 6.95 -17.69
N SER A 250 3.41 6.69 -16.42
CA SER A 250 2.58 5.82 -15.57
C SER A 250 1.28 6.52 -15.18
N ARG A 251 0.22 5.79 -14.82
CA ARG A 251 -1.08 6.39 -14.46
C ARG A 251 -1.66 5.75 -13.21
N PHE A 252 -2.11 6.59 -12.28
CA PHE A 252 -2.82 6.19 -11.07
C PHE A 252 -4.23 6.78 -11.11
N SER A 253 -5.26 5.93 -11.08
CA SER A 253 -6.65 6.38 -11.19
C SER A 253 -7.59 5.53 -10.36
N GLU A 254 -8.59 6.15 -9.71
CA GLU A 254 -9.70 5.44 -9.06
C GLU A 254 -9.27 4.41 -7.99
N ASN A 255 -8.05 4.55 -7.45
CA ASN A 255 -7.52 3.63 -6.45
C ASN A 255 -8.23 3.79 -5.09
N LEU A 256 -8.55 5.03 -4.70
CA LEU A 256 -9.34 5.39 -3.52
C LEU A 256 -9.05 4.52 -2.27
N PRO A 257 -7.78 4.33 -1.84
CA PRO A 257 -7.51 3.45 -0.71
C PRO A 257 -8.13 4.05 0.56
N ARG A 258 -9.04 3.29 1.17
CA ARG A 258 -9.81 3.77 2.32
C ARG A 258 -9.13 3.42 3.62
N PHE A 259 -8.94 4.44 4.45
CA PHE A 259 -8.55 4.27 5.84
C PHE A 259 -9.80 4.49 6.71
N LYS A 260 -10.09 3.53 7.60
CA LYS A 260 -11.33 3.52 8.43
C LYS A 260 -11.63 4.87 9.09
N ASN A 261 -10.59 5.55 9.55
CA ASN A 261 -10.69 6.82 10.26
C ASN A 261 -10.33 8.06 9.42
N PHE A 262 -9.92 7.88 8.15
CA PHE A 262 -9.54 8.95 7.23
C PHE A 262 -10.28 8.82 5.91
N LYS A 263 -11.61 8.97 5.96
CA LYS A 263 -12.50 8.77 4.80
C LYS A 263 -12.23 9.70 3.62
N THR A 264 -11.56 10.83 3.87
CA THR A 264 -11.16 11.82 2.85
C THR A 264 -9.67 11.76 2.52
N PHE A 265 -8.90 10.92 3.22
CA PHE A 265 -7.49 10.76 2.95
C PHE A 265 -7.31 9.66 1.92
N GLU A 266 -6.66 10.03 0.84
CA GLU A 266 -6.31 9.14 -0.25
C GLU A 266 -4.83 9.33 -0.53
N ALA A 267 -4.11 8.23 -0.71
CA ALA A 267 -2.70 8.22 -1.08
C ALA A 267 -2.47 7.04 -2.02
N ASN A 268 -1.63 7.19 -3.04
CA ASN A 268 -1.36 6.10 -3.97
C ASN A 268 -0.10 5.32 -3.60
N ILE A 269 0.84 6.01 -2.95
CA ILE A 269 2.17 5.49 -2.66
C ILE A 269 2.47 5.64 -1.17
N GLN A 270 2.93 4.58 -0.52
CA GLN A 270 3.49 4.65 0.82
C GLN A 270 5.01 4.49 0.77
N VAL A 271 5.73 5.36 1.48
CA VAL A 271 7.19 5.41 1.47
C VAL A 271 7.72 5.32 2.88
N GLU A 272 8.59 4.33 3.13
CA GLU A 272 9.10 3.98 4.46
C GLU A 272 10.62 3.95 4.50
N GLY A 273 11.17 4.08 5.71
CA GLY A 273 12.60 3.95 5.97
C GLY A 273 13.42 5.03 5.24
N LEU A 274 14.62 4.66 4.85
CA LEU A 274 15.56 5.50 4.11
C LEU A 274 15.26 5.49 2.59
N SER A 275 14.02 5.22 2.16
CA SER A 275 13.69 5.17 0.74
C SER A 275 13.93 6.50 0.03
N THR A 276 14.23 6.41 -1.26
CA THR A 276 14.19 7.54 -2.18
C THR A 276 13.04 7.34 -3.15
N LEU A 277 12.19 8.36 -3.36
CA LEU A 277 11.15 8.33 -4.39
C LEU A 277 11.34 9.50 -5.36
N GLN A 278 11.52 9.17 -6.64
CA GLN A 278 11.45 10.11 -7.74
C GLN A 278 10.19 9.81 -8.57
N ALA A 279 9.33 10.82 -8.75
CA ALA A 279 8.19 10.74 -9.66
C ALA A 279 7.73 12.13 -10.08
N GLU A 280 6.97 12.18 -11.17
CA GLU A 280 6.39 13.41 -11.68
C GLU A 280 4.86 13.43 -11.51
N GLU A 281 4.28 14.62 -11.30
CA GLU A 281 2.84 14.81 -11.09
C GLU A 281 1.99 14.37 -12.28
N GLU A 282 2.54 14.37 -13.50
CA GLU A 282 1.84 13.96 -14.72
C GLU A 282 1.41 12.49 -14.69
N SER A 283 2.03 11.68 -13.83
CA SER A 283 1.59 10.30 -13.60
C SER A 283 0.29 10.21 -12.81
N PHE A 284 -0.18 11.34 -12.27
CA PHE A 284 -1.23 11.45 -11.28
C PHE A 284 -2.30 12.45 -11.73
N VAL A 285 -3.52 12.33 -11.22
CA VAL A 285 -4.61 13.26 -11.56
C VAL A 285 -4.53 14.54 -10.72
N LYS A 286 -4.01 15.62 -11.29
CA LYS A 286 -3.72 16.92 -10.64
C LYS A 286 -4.64 17.35 -9.47
N GLU A 287 -4.01 17.70 -8.34
CA GLU A 287 -4.66 18.24 -7.14
C GLU A 287 -5.38 19.59 -7.40
N GLY A 288 -6.54 19.83 -6.79
CA GLY A 288 -7.36 21.03 -6.91
C GLY A 288 -8.24 21.11 -8.17
N THR A 289 -8.33 20.03 -8.95
CA THR A 289 -9.27 19.96 -10.08
C THR A 289 -10.65 19.51 -9.59
N LYS A 290 -11.74 19.89 -10.29
CA LYS A 290 -13.09 19.33 -10.04
C LYS A 290 -13.20 17.83 -10.36
N ASP A 291 -12.10 17.22 -10.81
CA ASP A 291 -12.01 15.80 -11.00
C ASP A 291 -12.06 15.12 -9.64
N LYS A 292 -12.88 14.08 -9.54
CA LYS A 292 -13.04 13.27 -8.32
C LYS A 292 -11.80 12.41 -8.03
N ASN A 293 -10.65 12.78 -8.60
CA ASN A 293 -9.42 12.02 -8.63
C ASN A 293 -8.19 12.85 -8.15
N SER A 294 -8.43 14.10 -7.73
CA SER A 294 -7.42 15.06 -7.26
C SER A 294 -7.03 14.81 -5.80
N TYR A 295 -5.83 14.26 -5.53
CA TYR A 295 -5.47 13.77 -4.17
C TYR A 295 -4.04 14.04 -3.73
N SER A 296 -3.77 13.91 -2.42
CA SER A 296 -2.40 13.71 -1.91
C SER A 296 -1.85 12.37 -2.43
N TRP A 297 -0.60 12.33 -2.86
CA TRP A 297 -0.09 11.15 -3.59
C TRP A 297 0.72 10.19 -2.73
N ILE A 298 1.38 10.73 -1.70
CA ILE A 298 2.38 10.01 -0.90
C ILE A 298 1.97 9.99 0.58
N LEU A 299 1.96 8.79 1.17
CA LEU A 299 1.92 8.53 2.61
C LEU A 299 3.34 8.26 3.12
N PRO A 300 4.01 9.23 3.77
CA PRO A 300 5.30 8.99 4.40
C PRO A 300 5.15 8.26 5.74
N SER A 301 5.97 7.23 5.96
CA SER A 301 6.09 6.53 7.24
C SER A 301 7.44 6.87 7.89
N GLY A 302 7.53 8.08 8.42
CA GLY A 302 8.72 8.61 9.09
C GLY A 302 9.43 9.73 8.32
N ASP A 303 10.52 10.22 8.90
CA ASP A 303 11.19 11.46 8.45
C ASP A 303 12.45 11.20 7.60
N SER A 304 12.79 9.93 7.37
CA SER A 304 14.06 9.52 6.77
C SER A 304 14.02 9.34 5.25
N ALA A 305 12.84 9.43 4.64
CA ALA A 305 12.65 9.25 3.21
C ALA A 305 12.98 10.54 2.44
N THR A 306 13.55 10.38 1.24
CA THR A 306 13.90 11.49 0.35
C THR A 306 13.00 11.49 -0.89
N TYR A 307 12.57 12.67 -1.32
CA TYR A 307 11.64 12.83 -2.46
C TYR A 307 12.25 13.74 -3.53
N PHE A 308 12.15 13.32 -4.79
CA PHE A 308 12.62 14.06 -5.97
C PHE A 308 11.49 14.19 -7.02
N GLY A 309 11.68 15.08 -7.98
CA GLY A 309 10.67 15.38 -9.01
C GLY A 309 9.56 16.29 -8.48
N SER A 310 8.57 16.56 -9.33
CA SER A 310 7.45 17.44 -8.98
C SER A 310 6.53 16.86 -7.89
N ILE A 311 6.57 15.55 -7.63
CA ILE A 311 5.75 14.89 -6.58
C ILE A 311 6.17 15.28 -5.15
N ALA A 312 7.41 15.73 -4.92
CA ALA A 312 7.94 15.98 -3.58
C ALA A 312 7.08 16.98 -2.75
N LYS A 313 6.43 17.93 -3.45
CA LYS A 313 5.54 18.92 -2.83
C LYS A 313 4.20 18.32 -2.36
N ASN A 314 3.83 17.14 -2.86
CA ASN A 314 2.61 16.41 -2.53
C ASN A 314 2.87 15.25 -1.55
N SER A 315 3.96 15.34 -0.79
CA SER A 315 4.15 14.50 0.37
C SER A 315 3.06 14.79 1.39
N GLY A 316 2.19 13.80 1.63
CA GLY A 316 1.14 13.81 2.65
C GLY A 316 1.68 13.91 4.07
N ALA A 317 3.00 14.10 4.25
CA ALA A 317 3.64 14.47 5.51
C ALA A 317 2.84 15.56 6.22
N ARG A 318 2.33 16.55 5.47
CA ARG A 318 1.53 17.68 5.98
C ARG A 318 0.18 17.30 6.58
N LEU A 319 -0.36 16.11 6.28
CA LEU A 319 -1.62 15.60 6.85
C LEU A 319 -1.39 14.75 8.10
N PHE A 320 -0.17 14.26 8.33
CA PHE A 320 0.24 13.51 9.53
C PHE A 320 1.18 14.29 10.46
N THR A 321 1.37 15.58 10.20
CA THR A 321 2.18 16.43 11.06
C THR A 321 1.64 16.46 12.49
N LEU A 322 2.57 16.36 13.44
CA LEU A 322 2.36 16.42 14.88
C LEU A 322 1.43 17.59 15.23
N PRO A 323 0.40 17.38 16.08
CA PRO A 323 -0.37 18.49 16.59
C PRO A 323 0.57 19.42 17.36
N VAL A 324 0.51 20.72 17.09
CA VAL A 324 1.34 21.71 17.79
C VAL A 324 0.42 22.54 18.66
N LEU A 325 0.54 22.35 19.97
CA LEU A 325 -0.16 23.17 20.95
C LEU A 325 0.63 24.47 21.15
N SER A 326 0.06 25.60 20.74
CA SER A 326 0.73 26.91 20.86
C SER A 326 0.39 27.59 22.18
N SER A 327 -0.84 27.44 22.67
CA SER A 327 -1.26 27.98 23.96
C SER A 327 -2.50 27.30 24.51
N ALA A 328 -2.73 27.47 25.81
CA ALA A 328 -3.94 27.00 26.48
C ALA A 328 -4.43 28.01 27.52
N SER A 329 -5.74 28.17 27.62
CA SER A 329 -6.37 29.03 28.62
C SER A 329 -7.65 28.40 29.13
N GLY A 330 -7.96 28.56 30.40
CA GLY A 330 -9.20 28.10 31.01
C GLY A 330 -10.02 29.26 31.57
N LYS A 331 -11.34 29.06 31.62
CA LYS A 331 -12.25 29.89 32.41
C LYS A 331 -13.02 28.98 33.35
N TYR A 332 -12.95 29.25 34.65
CA TYR A 332 -13.77 28.53 35.63
C TYR A 332 -15.24 28.84 35.39
N ASP A 333 -16.07 27.81 35.44
CA ASP A 333 -17.51 27.91 35.32
C ASP A 333 -18.16 26.87 36.25
N ALA A 334 -18.71 27.38 37.36
CA ALA A 334 -19.36 26.57 38.38
C ALA A 334 -20.59 25.81 37.83
N ALA A 335 -21.25 26.33 36.78
CA ALA A 335 -22.42 25.68 36.21
C ALA A 335 -22.08 24.38 35.46
N VAL A 336 -20.84 24.26 34.96
CA VAL A 336 -20.33 23.04 34.31
C VAL A 336 -19.47 22.18 35.24
N GLY A 337 -19.33 22.57 36.51
CA GLY A 337 -18.57 21.82 37.52
C GLY A 337 -17.06 21.79 37.27
N GLY A 338 -16.49 22.82 36.65
CA GLY A 338 -15.07 22.83 36.32
C GLY A 338 -14.61 24.03 35.50
N ALA A 339 -13.56 23.86 34.71
CA ALA A 339 -13.04 24.88 33.81
C ALA A 339 -13.27 24.51 32.34
N ILE A 340 -13.75 25.48 31.55
CA ILE A 340 -13.79 25.37 30.10
C ILE A 340 -12.41 25.74 29.58
N ILE A 341 -11.66 24.75 29.10
CA ILE A 341 -10.32 24.93 28.57
C ILE A 341 -10.39 25.14 27.07
N THR A 342 -9.79 26.23 26.61
CA THR A 342 -9.53 26.53 25.21
C THR A 342 -8.08 26.18 24.88
N LEU A 343 -7.89 25.31 23.90
CA LEU A 343 -6.59 24.94 23.36
C LEU A 343 -6.42 25.58 22.00
N ASN A 344 -5.34 26.34 21.81
CA ASN A 344 -5.00 26.93 20.53
C ASN A 344 -3.75 26.26 19.98
N GLY A 345 -3.72 26.05 18.68
CA GLY A 345 -2.61 25.39 18.04
C GLY A 345 -2.84 25.15 16.57
N LYS A 346 -1.83 24.58 15.93
CA LYS A 346 -1.91 24.14 14.54
C LYS A 346 -2.16 22.66 14.52
N ARG A 347 -3.01 22.23 13.58
CA ARG A 347 -3.32 20.80 13.39
C ARG A 347 -3.74 20.16 14.71
N LEU A 348 -4.63 20.81 15.46
CA LEU A 348 -5.24 20.22 16.63
C LEU A 348 -6.29 19.15 16.27
N TYR A 349 -6.55 18.94 14.98
CA TYR A 349 -7.56 18.02 14.47
C TYR A 349 -7.02 16.89 13.56
N PRO A 350 -5.86 16.25 13.79
CA PRO A 350 -5.44 15.14 12.97
C PRO A 350 -5.74 13.83 13.71
N THR A 351 -6.65 13.07 13.15
CA THR A 351 -6.52 11.62 13.08
C THR A 351 -6.50 10.81 14.40
N GLY A 352 -7.68 10.47 14.95
CA GLY A 352 -7.85 9.47 16.02
C GLY A 352 -8.05 10.01 17.45
N ASP A 353 -7.85 9.16 18.47
CA ASP A 353 -8.06 9.38 19.92
C ASP A 353 -7.15 10.47 20.51
N LEU A 354 -7.30 11.71 20.04
CA LEU A 354 -6.62 12.86 20.62
C LEU A 354 -7.15 13.10 22.05
N LYS A 355 -6.23 13.16 23.01
CA LYS A 355 -6.56 13.50 24.41
C LYS A 355 -5.76 14.73 24.82
N ALA A 356 -6.37 15.59 25.63
CA ALA A 356 -5.63 16.56 26.42
C ALA A 356 -5.25 15.91 27.74
N GLU A 357 -3.96 15.86 28.03
CA GLU A 357 -3.46 15.44 29.34
C GLU A 357 -3.16 16.69 30.15
N ILE A 358 -3.91 16.90 31.24
CA ILE A 358 -3.83 18.07 32.12
C ILE A 358 -3.32 17.63 33.48
N TYR A 359 -2.33 18.34 34.01
CA TYR A 359 -1.69 18.00 35.29
C TYR A 359 -1.15 19.24 36.00
N GLU A 360 -0.98 19.14 37.33
CA GLU A 360 -0.29 20.14 38.13
C GLU A 360 1.23 19.99 37.93
N GLU A 361 1.95 21.11 37.80
CA GLU A 361 3.41 21.11 37.65
C GLU A 361 4.08 20.32 38.80
N GLY A 362 4.87 19.31 38.43
CA GLY A 362 5.50 18.38 39.38
C GLY A 362 4.67 17.14 39.72
N LYS A 363 3.43 17.00 39.24
CA LYS A 363 2.52 15.85 39.48
C LYS A 363 2.07 15.18 38.19
N GLU A 364 3.02 14.87 37.31
CA GLU A 364 2.75 14.26 36.00
C GLU A 364 2.11 12.87 36.09
N THR A 365 2.30 12.16 37.21
CA THR A 365 1.69 10.84 37.47
C THR A 365 0.18 10.92 37.71
N ASP A 366 -0.32 12.08 38.12
CA ASP A 366 -1.72 12.30 38.50
C ASP A 366 -2.52 12.94 37.36
N ALA A 367 -1.99 12.85 36.13
CA ALA A 367 -2.54 13.56 35.00
C ALA A 367 -3.93 13.05 34.61
N VAL A 368 -4.82 13.98 34.29
CA VAL A 368 -6.17 13.69 33.79
C VAL A 368 -6.13 13.74 32.26
N ALA A 369 -6.45 12.62 31.63
CA ALA A 369 -6.55 12.53 30.17
C ALA A 369 -8.01 12.67 29.71
N LEU A 370 -8.30 13.74 28.99
CA LEU A 370 -9.64 14.05 28.47
C LEU A 370 -9.70 13.83 26.96
N GLY A 371 -10.57 12.92 26.52
CA GLY A 371 -10.81 12.66 25.10
C GLY A 371 -11.51 13.83 24.42
N MET A 372 -11.14 14.09 23.16
CA MET A 372 -11.73 15.16 22.36
C MET A 372 -12.77 14.61 21.38
N GLY A 373 -13.98 15.17 21.40
CA GLY A 373 -15.03 14.84 20.44
C GLY A 373 -14.66 15.30 19.03
N GLN A 374 -14.77 14.42 18.03
CA GLN A 374 -14.47 14.75 16.63
C GLN A 374 -15.47 15.80 16.11
N GLN A 375 -14.99 16.99 15.76
CA GLN A 375 -15.73 17.91 14.89
C GLN A 375 -15.37 17.60 13.44
N TYR A 376 -16.39 17.40 12.61
CA TYR A 376 -16.28 17.16 11.17
C TYR A 376 -15.40 18.22 10.50
N ILE A 377 -14.40 17.80 9.72
CA ILE A 377 -13.43 18.71 9.09
C ILE A 377 -14.00 19.24 7.78
N ASN A 378 -13.88 20.56 7.57
CA ASN A 378 -14.00 21.23 6.27
C ASN A 378 -12.58 21.57 5.77
N GLU A 379 -12.34 21.52 4.46
CA GLU A 379 -11.02 21.42 3.79
C GLU A 379 -10.02 22.57 4.06
N ASP A 380 -10.44 23.65 4.69
CA ASP A 380 -9.70 24.92 4.82
C ASP A 380 -8.79 25.05 6.07
N TYR A 381 -8.68 24.01 6.91
CA TYR A 381 -8.11 24.11 8.27
C TYR A 381 -6.66 23.63 8.44
N THR A 382 -6.01 23.08 7.41
CA THR A 382 -4.63 22.54 7.52
C THR A 382 -3.56 23.61 7.75
N HIS A 383 -3.88 24.90 7.51
CA HIS A 383 -2.94 26.02 7.60
C HIS A 383 -3.31 27.12 8.60
N LYS A 384 -4.47 27.03 9.27
CA LYS A 384 -4.94 28.05 10.23
C LYS A 384 -4.76 27.55 11.67
N GLU A 385 -4.52 28.47 12.60
CA GLU A 385 -4.65 28.13 14.03
C GLU A 385 -6.11 27.76 14.31
N SER A 386 -6.30 26.64 15.00
CA SER A 386 -7.61 26.14 15.38
C SER A 386 -7.78 26.21 16.89
N ARG A 387 -9.04 26.24 17.33
CA ARG A 387 -9.40 26.32 18.75
C ARG A 387 -10.25 25.13 19.16
N LEU A 388 -9.85 24.43 20.20
CA LEU A 388 -10.59 23.32 20.79
C LEU A 388 -11.09 23.67 22.19
N TYR A 389 -12.28 23.16 22.53
CA TYR A 389 -12.90 23.34 23.84
C TYR A 389 -13.05 22.00 24.53
N ILE A 390 -12.60 21.91 25.78
CA ILE A 390 -12.77 20.74 26.65
C ILE A 390 -13.20 21.18 28.04
N ILE A 391 -13.95 20.32 28.73
CA ILE A 391 -14.34 20.55 30.12
C ILE A 391 -13.36 19.81 31.02
N PHE A 392 -12.62 20.56 31.84
CA PHE A 392 -11.72 20.02 32.85
C PHE A 392 -12.39 20.10 34.23
N PRO A 393 -12.73 18.96 34.86
CA PRO A 393 -13.32 18.98 36.19
C PRO A 393 -12.30 19.47 37.21
N LEU A 394 -12.73 20.38 38.09
CA LEU A 394 -11.95 20.86 39.23
C LEU A 394 -12.70 20.48 40.51
N ALA A 395 -11.98 19.96 41.51
CA ALA A 395 -12.61 19.49 42.74
C ALA A 395 -13.16 20.66 43.58
N VAL A 396 -12.41 21.77 43.62
CA VAL A 396 -12.79 23.01 44.30
C VAL A 396 -12.35 24.23 43.46
N GLU A 397 -12.97 25.39 43.66
CA GLU A 397 -12.67 26.59 42.86
C GLU A 397 -11.21 27.05 43.04
N GLU A 398 -10.64 26.90 44.24
CA GLU A 398 -9.25 27.26 44.56
C GLU A 398 -8.24 26.50 43.68
N ASP A 399 -8.61 25.34 43.14
CA ASP A 399 -7.74 24.58 42.25
C ASP A 399 -7.40 25.36 40.97
N LYS A 400 -8.18 26.39 40.58
CA LYS A 400 -7.86 27.23 39.42
C LYS A 400 -6.53 27.97 39.55
N THR A 401 -6.04 28.21 40.77
CA THR A 401 -4.78 28.93 41.02
C THR A 401 -3.54 28.03 40.98
N LYS A 402 -3.71 26.71 40.86
CA LYS A 402 -2.59 25.77 40.74
C LYS A 402 -1.81 25.99 39.44
N ALA A 403 -0.55 25.56 39.46
CA ALA A 403 0.34 25.66 38.31
C ALA A 403 0.02 24.57 37.27
N TRP A 404 -1.06 24.75 36.51
CA TRP A 404 -1.49 23.77 35.53
C TRP A 404 -0.60 23.72 34.29
N ARG A 405 -0.47 22.52 33.74
CA ARG A 405 0.17 22.18 32.47
C ARG A 405 -0.78 21.35 31.64
N VAL A 406 -0.68 21.52 30.32
CA VAL A 406 -1.43 20.70 29.38
C VAL A 406 -0.54 20.33 28.21
N ARG A 407 -0.65 19.08 27.76
CA ARG A 407 -0.08 18.60 26.51
C ARG A 407 -1.10 17.72 25.79
N LEU A 408 -0.85 17.48 24.50
CA LEU A 408 -1.69 16.60 23.71
C LEU A 408 -1.08 15.21 23.69
N ILE A 409 -1.94 14.20 23.84
CA ILE A 409 -1.65 12.80 23.58
C ILE A 409 -2.29 12.42 22.25
N TYR A 410 -1.51 11.88 21.32
CA TYR A 410 -1.98 11.50 19.99
C TYR A 410 -1.33 10.20 19.51
N GLY A 411 -2.02 9.48 18.63
CA GLY A 411 -1.55 8.19 18.12
C GLY A 411 -1.30 7.16 19.22
N LEU A 412 -0.21 6.39 19.11
CA LEU A 412 0.26 5.39 20.10
C LEU A 412 0.86 6.07 21.35
N GLU A 413 0.05 6.86 22.07
CA GLU A 413 0.42 7.54 23.33
C GLU A 413 1.59 8.53 23.24
N LYS A 414 1.87 9.06 22.03
CA LYS A 414 2.88 10.10 21.86
C LYS A 414 2.40 11.41 22.46
N LYS A 415 3.33 12.16 23.06
CA LYS A 415 3.08 13.39 23.82
C LYS A 415 3.70 14.58 23.11
N THR A 416 2.99 15.70 23.03
CA THR A 416 3.59 16.99 22.65
C THR A 416 4.36 17.59 23.82
N ASP A 417 5.14 18.63 23.55
CA ASP A 417 5.58 19.53 24.61
C ASP A 417 4.37 20.10 25.36
N PHE A 418 4.58 20.40 26.64
CA PHE A 418 3.55 21.01 27.47
C PHE A 418 3.52 22.52 27.27
N VAL A 419 2.34 23.10 27.48
CA VAL A 419 2.16 24.55 27.61
C VAL A 419 1.58 24.86 28.99
N LYS A 420 1.84 26.08 29.48
CA LYS A 420 1.23 26.55 30.72
C LYS A 420 -0.26 26.76 30.49
N LEU A 421 -1.09 26.18 31.35
CA LEU A 421 -2.52 26.42 31.38
C LEU A 421 -2.85 27.42 32.48
N LYS A 422 -3.39 28.58 32.11
CA LYS A 422 -3.91 29.56 33.08
C LYS A 422 -5.43 29.47 33.11
N ILE A 423 -5.99 29.17 34.28
CA ILE A 423 -7.44 29.15 34.50
C ILE A 423 -7.82 30.44 35.23
N LYS A 424 -8.72 31.23 34.64
CA LYS A 424 -9.24 32.46 35.23
C LYS A 424 -10.54 32.23 35.99
#